data_AF-A0A2P4PIC9-F1
#
_entry.id   AF-A0A2P4PIC9-F1
#
_cell.length_a   1.000
_cell.length_b   1.000
_cell.length_c   1.000
_cell.angle_alpha   90.00
_cell.angle_beta   90.00
_cell.angle_gamma   90.00
#
_symmetry.space_group_name_H-M   'P 1'
#
loop_
_entity.id
_entity.type
_entity.pdbx_description
1 polymer ?
#
loop_
_entity_poly.entity_id
_entity_poly.type
_entity_poly.pdbx_seq_one_letter_code
_entity_poly.pdbx_strand_id
1 'polypeptide(L)'
;MSCQLLADCLNEIFEYLEDDKVTLHSCLLVNHLWCEISVRILWRNVWRFKSTSSFQSDQVSSKMFDNIITCLPDESKEILHKNGIFVSKSTSRPSFFNYISFCKVLSVNEIDLIIQHFLEIQRLGLTRSLHYYKYLILHEILKMYMKQVPSLKALKYLSTKNISNITLTYFPESIGCLTNLSVLSCGSDIHSEFFYQLSQICCNIRSL
;
A
#
# COMPACT_ATOMS: atom_id res chain seq x y z
N MET A 1 28.31 -5.48 -17.69
CA MET A 1 28.75 -4.40 -16.77
C MET A 1 28.51 -2.98 -17.32
N SER A 2 28.23 -2.75 -18.61
CA SER A 2 28.04 -1.39 -19.17
C SER A 2 26.66 -0.76 -18.96
N CYS A 3 25.58 -1.53 -18.76
CA CYS A 3 24.22 -0.98 -18.60
C CYS A 3 23.86 -0.57 -17.16
N GLN A 4 24.65 -0.98 -16.16
CA GLN A 4 24.31 -0.74 -14.75
C GLN A 4 24.59 0.71 -14.33
N LEU A 5 25.72 1.27 -14.78
CA LEU A 5 26.05 2.68 -14.56
C LEU A 5 25.00 3.62 -15.18
N LEU A 6 24.47 3.28 -16.37
CA LEU A 6 23.41 4.06 -17.00
C LEU A 6 22.11 4.02 -16.21
N ALA A 7 21.75 2.85 -15.67
CA ALA A 7 20.56 2.71 -14.82
C ALA A 7 20.71 3.48 -13.51
N ASP A 8 21.89 3.42 -12.89
CA ASP A 8 22.17 4.15 -11.64
C ASP A 8 22.14 5.67 -11.85
N CYS A 9 22.75 6.17 -12.93
CA CYS A 9 22.65 7.59 -13.28
C CYS A 9 21.21 8.03 -13.58
N LEU A 10 20.43 7.21 -14.29
CA LEU A 10 19.01 7.52 -14.56
C LEU A 10 18.17 7.49 -13.29
N ASN A 11 18.43 6.55 -12.38
CA ASN A 11 17.78 6.52 -11.06
C ASN A 11 18.01 7.85 -10.33
N GLU A 12 19.27 8.27 -10.19
CA GLU A 12 19.63 9.54 -9.53
C GLU A 12 18.97 10.76 -10.18
N ILE A 13 18.89 10.81 -11.51
CA ILE A 13 18.18 11.89 -12.21
C ILE A 13 16.68 11.87 -11.84
N PHE A 14 16.06 10.69 -11.81
CA PHE A 14 14.63 10.58 -11.58
C PHE A 14 14.26 10.80 -10.11
N GLU A 15 15.20 10.67 -9.16
CA GLU A 15 14.99 11.08 -7.77
C GLU A 15 14.54 12.55 -7.68
N TYR A 16 15.10 13.43 -8.51
CA TYR A 16 14.69 14.84 -8.58
C TYR A 16 13.28 15.05 -9.14
N LEU A 17 12.70 14.02 -9.77
CA LEU A 17 11.34 14.03 -10.29
C LEU A 17 10.33 13.45 -9.29
N GLU A 18 10.71 13.09 -8.06
CA GLU A 18 9.82 12.42 -7.10
C GLU A 18 8.49 13.20 -6.90
N ASP A 19 8.53 14.53 -6.90
CA ASP A 19 7.36 15.39 -6.77
C ASP A 19 6.66 15.70 -8.12
N ASP A 20 7.35 15.57 -9.25
CA ASP A 20 6.81 15.80 -10.59
C ASP A 20 6.22 14.51 -11.18
N LYS A 21 5.02 14.18 -10.71
CA LYS A 21 4.27 13.00 -11.12
C LYS A 21 3.92 13.00 -12.61
N VAL A 22 3.70 14.18 -13.20
CA VAL A 22 3.35 14.30 -14.62
C VAL A 22 4.53 13.85 -15.47
N THR A 23 5.72 14.37 -15.18
CA THR A 23 6.94 13.97 -15.88
C THR A 23 7.27 12.49 -15.66
N LEU A 24 7.16 11.98 -14.43
CA LEU A 24 7.34 10.56 -14.16
C LEU A 24 6.34 9.68 -14.95
N HIS A 25 5.09 10.12 -15.13
CA HIS A 25 4.13 9.41 -15.98
C HIS A 25 4.55 9.40 -17.44
N SER A 26 5.07 10.51 -17.98
CA SER A 26 5.63 10.54 -19.33
C SER A 26 6.82 9.59 -19.49
N CYS A 27 7.69 9.49 -18.47
CA CYS A 27 8.83 8.58 -18.47
C CYS A 27 8.42 7.09 -18.57
N LEU A 28 7.24 6.71 -18.09
CA LEU A 28 6.71 5.35 -18.22
C LEU A 28 6.60 4.87 -19.67
N LEU A 29 6.45 5.79 -20.61
CA LEU A 29 6.16 5.50 -22.01
C LEU A 29 7.40 5.48 -22.90
N VAL A 30 8.58 5.81 -22.36
CA VAL A 30 9.81 5.98 -23.16
C VAL A 30 10.43 4.64 -23.53
N ASN A 31 10.77 3.81 -22.55
CA ASN A 31 11.29 2.45 -22.73
C ASN A 31 11.17 1.65 -21.42
N HIS A 32 11.54 0.36 -21.46
CA HIS A 32 11.44 -0.52 -20.29
C HIS A 32 12.23 -0.01 -19.07
N LEU A 33 13.46 0.49 -19.26
CA LEU A 33 14.30 0.97 -18.17
C LEU A 33 13.68 2.21 -17.50
N TRP A 34 13.25 3.19 -18.30
CA TRP A 34 12.59 4.39 -17.80
C TRP A 34 11.29 4.06 -17.09
N CYS A 35 10.52 3.12 -17.64
CA CYS A 35 9.30 2.63 -17.03
C CYS A 35 9.56 2.02 -15.65
N GLU A 36 10.51 1.08 -15.56
CA GLU A 36 10.85 0.42 -14.31
C GLU A 36 11.28 1.41 -13.22
N ILE A 37 12.17 2.36 -13.55
CA ILE A 37 12.65 3.37 -12.60
C ILE A 37 11.49 4.30 -12.17
N SER A 38 10.69 4.76 -13.13
CA SER A 38 9.56 5.67 -12.84
C SER A 38 8.50 4.99 -11.98
N VAL A 39 8.14 3.74 -12.27
CA VAL A 39 7.19 2.96 -11.46
C VAL A 39 7.68 2.86 -10.02
N ARG A 40 8.97 2.54 -9.81
CA ARG A 40 9.56 2.46 -8.47
C ARG A 40 9.37 3.76 -7.70
N ILE A 41 9.62 4.91 -8.32
CA ILE A 41 9.51 6.23 -7.68
C ILE A 41 8.04 6.63 -7.46
N LEU A 42 7.18 6.42 -8.44
CA LEU A 42 5.74 6.71 -8.35
C LEU A 42 5.09 5.95 -7.18
N TRP A 43 5.45 4.68 -6.99
CA TRP A 43 4.86 3.82 -5.97
C TRP A 43 5.45 3.96 -4.56
N ARG A 44 6.53 4.73 -4.35
CA ARG A 44 7.05 5.01 -2.99
C ARG A 44 6.00 5.57 -2.05
N ASN A 45 5.16 6.46 -2.56
CA ASN A 45 4.03 7.02 -1.83
C ASN A 45 2.80 7.12 -2.75
N VAL A 46 2.20 5.96 -2.99
CA VAL A 46 1.02 5.81 -3.85
C VAL A 46 -0.21 6.59 -3.34
N TRP A 47 -0.21 7.07 -2.09
CA TRP A 47 -1.31 7.84 -1.52
C TRP A 47 -1.36 9.29 -1.99
N ARG A 48 -0.27 9.83 -2.58
CA ARG A 48 -0.21 11.23 -3.05
C ARG A 48 -1.10 11.51 -4.27
N PHE A 49 -1.53 10.48 -4.99
CA PHE A 49 -2.39 10.64 -6.18
C PHE A 49 -3.84 11.02 -5.85
N LYS A 50 -4.26 10.98 -4.57
CA LYS A 50 -5.63 11.28 -4.17
C LYS A 50 -5.93 12.76 -3.94
N SER A 51 -4.94 13.64 -3.97
CA SER A 51 -5.09 15.05 -3.54
C SER A 51 -5.84 15.99 -4.52
N THR A 52 -6.45 15.49 -5.60
CA THR A 52 -7.07 16.33 -6.64
C THR A 52 -8.51 15.94 -6.94
N SER A 53 -9.46 16.66 -6.34
CA SER A 53 -10.91 16.72 -6.65
C SER A 53 -11.77 15.45 -6.44
N SER A 54 -12.95 15.65 -5.87
CA SER A 54 -13.88 14.62 -5.35
C SER A 54 -14.55 13.69 -6.39
N PHE A 55 -14.35 13.92 -7.69
CA PHE A 55 -14.92 13.07 -8.75
C PHE A 55 -13.85 12.24 -9.50
N GLN A 56 -12.60 12.73 -9.57
CA GLN A 56 -11.47 11.95 -10.10
C GLN A 56 -10.94 10.96 -9.05
N SER A 57 -11.21 11.22 -7.77
CA SER A 57 -10.82 10.36 -6.64
C SER A 57 -11.31 8.93 -6.76
N ASP A 58 -12.51 8.72 -7.30
CA ASP A 58 -13.19 7.41 -7.26
C ASP A 58 -12.59 6.44 -8.27
N GLN A 59 -12.35 6.90 -9.50
CA GLN A 59 -11.70 6.08 -10.54
C GLN A 59 -10.24 5.76 -10.19
N VAL A 60 -9.51 6.74 -9.65
CA VAL A 60 -8.13 6.54 -9.19
C VAL A 60 -8.09 5.56 -8.02
N SER A 61 -8.99 5.72 -7.05
CA SER A 61 -9.09 4.82 -5.89
C SER A 61 -9.47 3.39 -6.30
N SER A 62 -10.37 3.23 -7.27
CA SER A 62 -10.76 1.92 -7.82
C SER A 62 -9.59 1.21 -8.51
N LYS A 63 -8.89 1.89 -9.44
CA LYS A 63 -7.70 1.31 -10.09
C LYS A 63 -6.57 1.00 -9.10
N MET A 64 -6.42 1.85 -8.09
CA MET A 64 -5.44 1.64 -7.03
C MET A 64 -5.79 0.41 -6.17
N PHE A 65 -7.07 0.24 -5.83
CA PHE A 65 -7.55 -0.98 -5.19
C PHE A 65 -7.25 -2.21 -6.02
N ASP A 66 -7.62 -2.19 -7.30
CA ASP A 66 -7.39 -3.31 -8.21
C ASP A 66 -5.90 -3.68 -8.24
N ASN A 67 -5.01 -2.70 -8.41
CA ASN A 67 -3.56 -2.95 -8.41
C ASN A 67 -3.06 -3.55 -7.09
N ILE A 68 -3.57 -3.09 -5.94
CA ILE A 68 -3.23 -3.65 -4.62
C ILE A 68 -3.71 -5.10 -4.52
N ILE A 69 -4.93 -5.38 -4.96
CA ILE A 69 -5.50 -6.74 -4.89
C ILE A 69 -4.83 -7.68 -5.89
N THR A 70 -4.45 -7.23 -7.08
CA THR A 70 -3.69 -8.05 -8.03
C THR A 70 -2.38 -8.55 -7.40
N CYS A 71 -1.75 -7.74 -6.53
CA CYS A 71 -0.51 -8.10 -5.82
C CYS A 71 -0.72 -9.03 -4.61
N LEU A 72 -1.97 -9.29 -4.19
CA LEU A 72 -2.22 -10.21 -3.08
C LEU A 72 -1.71 -11.63 -3.42
N PRO A 73 -1.11 -12.34 -2.44
CA PRO A 73 -0.83 -13.76 -2.57
C PRO A 73 -2.09 -14.57 -2.88
N ASP A 74 -1.94 -15.69 -3.56
CA ASP A 74 -3.07 -16.53 -3.95
C ASP A 74 -3.81 -17.07 -2.72
N GLU A 75 -3.12 -17.35 -1.62
CA GLU A 75 -3.74 -17.78 -0.36
C GLU A 75 -4.67 -16.70 0.21
N SER A 76 -4.24 -15.44 0.15
CA SER A 76 -5.07 -14.29 0.58
C SER A 76 -6.28 -14.13 -0.33
N LYS A 77 -6.13 -14.27 -1.65
CA LYS A 77 -7.25 -14.21 -2.61
C LYS A 77 -8.26 -15.33 -2.36
N GLU A 78 -7.81 -16.54 -2.06
CA GLU A 78 -8.67 -17.66 -1.69
C GLU A 78 -9.46 -17.41 -0.40
N ILE A 79 -8.83 -16.81 0.63
CA ILE A 79 -9.51 -16.43 1.88
C ILE A 79 -10.63 -15.44 1.59
N LEU A 80 -10.37 -14.40 0.79
CA LEU A 80 -11.38 -13.41 0.40
C LEU A 80 -12.53 -14.08 -0.36
N HIS A 81 -12.23 -14.94 -1.33
CA HIS A 81 -13.21 -15.67 -2.12
C HIS A 81 -14.10 -16.59 -1.26
N LYS A 82 -13.52 -17.36 -0.33
CA LYS A 82 -14.27 -18.24 0.60
C LYS A 82 -15.24 -17.45 1.50
N ASN A 83 -14.97 -16.18 1.72
CA ASN A 83 -15.83 -15.28 2.49
C ASN A 83 -16.87 -14.52 1.64
N GLY A 84 -16.97 -14.83 0.34
CA GLY A 84 -17.91 -14.16 -0.57
C GLY A 84 -17.44 -12.79 -1.06
N ILE A 85 -16.15 -12.46 -0.89
CA ILE A 85 -15.54 -11.24 -1.43
C ILE A 85 -14.95 -11.60 -2.79
N PHE A 86 -15.69 -11.31 -3.84
CA PHE A 86 -15.25 -11.55 -5.21
C PHE A 86 -14.44 -10.36 -5.70
N VAL A 87 -13.16 -10.30 -5.35
CA VAL A 87 -12.32 -9.31 -6.03
C VAL A 87 -12.15 -9.74 -7.48
N SER A 88 -12.21 -8.79 -8.39
CA SER A 88 -12.19 -9.05 -9.83
C SER A 88 -11.13 -10.08 -10.16
N LYS A 89 -11.45 -11.04 -11.05
CA LYS A 89 -10.44 -11.88 -11.70
C LYS A 89 -9.62 -10.97 -12.62
N SER A 90 -8.86 -10.02 -12.07
CA SER A 90 -8.07 -9.07 -12.82
C SER A 90 -6.94 -9.85 -13.49
N THR A 91 -7.19 -10.26 -14.73
CA THR A 91 -6.29 -10.84 -15.73
C THR A 91 -5.37 -11.96 -15.23
N SER A 92 -5.43 -13.14 -15.86
CA SER A 92 -4.48 -14.25 -15.71
C SER A 92 -3.01 -13.92 -16.01
N ARG A 93 -2.65 -12.63 -16.19
CA ARG A 93 -1.29 -12.16 -16.35
C ARG A 93 -0.76 -11.63 -15.01
N PRO A 94 0.38 -12.12 -14.53
CA PRO A 94 1.06 -11.52 -13.40
C PRO A 94 1.27 -10.03 -13.67
N SER A 95 1.17 -9.21 -12.62
CA SER A 95 1.60 -7.82 -12.71
C SER A 95 3.05 -7.77 -13.23
N PHE A 96 3.33 -6.89 -14.20
CA PHE A 96 4.69 -6.69 -14.71
C PHE A 96 5.67 -6.30 -13.59
N PHE A 97 5.17 -5.65 -12.53
CA PHE A 97 5.96 -5.24 -11.38
C PHE A 97 5.30 -5.66 -10.08
N ASN A 98 6.09 -6.02 -9.08
CA ASN A 98 5.63 -6.05 -7.71
C ASN A 98 5.54 -4.61 -7.17
N TYR A 99 4.46 -3.92 -7.49
CA TYR A 99 4.24 -2.53 -7.09
C TYR A 99 4.33 -2.31 -5.57
N ILE A 100 3.83 -3.26 -4.79
CA ILE A 100 3.81 -3.19 -3.32
C ILE A 100 5.24 -3.15 -2.76
N SER A 101 6.17 -3.91 -3.34
CA SER A 101 7.57 -3.92 -2.89
C SER A 101 8.27 -2.55 -3.00
N PHE A 102 7.75 -1.63 -3.82
CA PHE A 102 8.29 -0.28 -3.98
C PHE A 102 7.73 0.73 -2.97
N CYS A 103 6.65 0.38 -2.26
CA CYS A 103 6.04 1.26 -1.27
C CYS A 103 7.02 1.59 -0.13
N LYS A 104 7.11 2.88 0.20
CA LYS A 104 7.84 3.42 1.35
C LYS A 104 6.91 4.06 2.38
N VAL A 105 5.66 4.32 2.00
CA VAL A 105 4.63 4.90 2.86
C VAL A 105 3.42 3.96 2.92
N LEU A 106 3.06 3.54 4.12
CA LEU A 106 1.85 2.78 4.40
C LEU A 106 0.87 3.70 5.12
N SER A 107 -0.34 3.84 4.57
CA SER A 107 -1.41 4.61 5.20
C SER A 107 -2.62 3.71 5.41
N VAL A 108 -2.83 3.30 6.66
CA VAL A 108 -3.93 2.40 7.04
C VAL A 108 -5.28 3.04 6.71
N ASN A 109 -5.40 4.35 6.92
CA ASN A 109 -6.64 5.09 6.69
C ASN A 109 -6.97 5.17 5.21
N GLU A 110 -5.95 5.35 4.36
CA GLU A 110 -6.16 5.44 2.94
C GLU A 110 -6.57 4.09 2.35
N ILE A 111 -6.02 2.99 2.88
CA ILE A 111 -6.48 1.64 2.56
C ILE A 111 -7.92 1.45 3.03
N ASP A 112 -8.23 1.83 4.27
CA ASP A 112 -9.58 1.75 4.85
C ASP A 112 -10.63 2.49 3.99
N LEU A 113 -10.30 3.69 3.51
CA LEU A 113 -11.15 4.48 2.62
C LEU A 113 -11.38 3.80 1.27
N ILE A 114 -10.32 3.22 0.68
CA ILE A 114 -10.46 2.50 -0.60
C ILE A 114 -11.31 1.25 -0.42
N ILE A 115 -11.10 0.49 0.66
CA ILE A 115 -11.90 -0.71 0.97
C ILE A 115 -13.37 -0.31 1.16
N GLN A 116 -13.64 0.78 1.89
CA GLN A 116 -14.99 1.30 2.09
C GLN A 116 -15.67 1.56 0.74
N HIS A 117 -15.00 2.30 -0.14
CA HIS A 117 -15.51 2.64 -1.46
C HIS A 117 -15.74 1.40 -2.33
N PHE A 118 -14.82 0.44 -2.30
CA PHE A 118 -14.97 -0.84 -3.00
C PHE A 118 -16.21 -1.61 -2.53
N LEU A 119 -16.41 -1.73 -1.22
CA LEU A 119 -17.56 -2.44 -0.66
C LEU A 119 -18.89 -1.75 -0.97
N GLU A 120 -18.92 -0.42 -1.01
CA GLU A 120 -20.11 0.36 -1.42
C GLU A 120 -20.48 0.12 -2.89
N ILE A 121 -19.50 0.11 -3.80
CA ILE A 121 -19.71 -0.16 -5.23
C ILE A 121 -20.17 -1.58 -5.46
N GLN A 122 -19.59 -2.55 -4.75
CA GLN A 122 -19.85 -3.96 -4.99
C GLN A 122 -21.28 -4.37 -4.60
N ARG A 123 -22.05 -3.49 -3.92
CA ARG A 123 -23.44 -3.70 -3.46
C ARG A 123 -23.65 -5.12 -2.95
N LEU A 124 -22.70 -5.60 -2.14
CA LEU A 124 -22.69 -6.98 -1.68
C LEU A 124 -24.04 -7.30 -1.03
N GLY A 125 -24.60 -8.46 -1.36
CA GLY A 125 -25.64 -9.09 -0.55
C GLY A 125 -25.03 -9.56 0.76
N LEU A 126 -24.67 -8.59 1.62
CA LEU A 126 -23.85 -8.78 2.80
C LEU A 126 -24.56 -9.77 3.74
N THR A 127 -24.01 -10.99 3.84
CA THR A 127 -24.46 -12.00 4.81
C THR A 127 -23.90 -11.73 6.21
N ARG A 128 -22.88 -10.87 6.31
CA ARG A 128 -22.20 -10.44 7.54
C ARG A 128 -22.11 -8.91 7.62
N SER A 129 -21.68 -8.38 8.76
CA SER A 129 -21.52 -6.93 8.94
C SER A 129 -20.46 -6.35 7.99
N LEU A 130 -20.67 -5.12 7.51
CA LEU A 130 -19.69 -4.38 6.71
C LEU A 130 -18.31 -4.32 7.40
N HIS A 131 -18.31 -4.18 8.72
CA HIS A 131 -17.11 -4.16 9.55
C HIS A 131 -16.28 -5.44 9.43
N TYR A 132 -16.93 -6.62 9.37
CA TYR A 132 -16.24 -7.89 9.18
C TYR A 132 -15.47 -7.92 7.86
N TYR A 133 -16.13 -7.55 6.76
CA TYR A 133 -15.51 -7.52 5.43
C TYR A 133 -14.36 -6.53 5.35
N LYS A 134 -14.56 -5.35 5.92
CA LYS A 134 -13.54 -4.30 5.97
C LYS A 134 -12.30 -4.77 6.72
N TYR A 135 -12.49 -5.36 7.89
CA TYR A 135 -11.40 -5.93 8.69
C TYR A 135 -10.66 -7.02 7.91
N LEU A 136 -11.38 -7.96 7.29
CA LEU A 136 -10.76 -9.08 6.58
C LEU A 136 -9.91 -8.62 5.39
N ILE A 137 -10.43 -7.71 4.55
CA ILE A 137 -9.68 -7.18 3.40
C ILE A 137 -8.45 -6.41 3.89
N LEU A 138 -8.63 -5.55 4.89
CA LEU A 138 -7.52 -4.77 5.43
C LEU A 138 -6.45 -5.66 6.04
N HIS A 139 -6.83 -6.69 6.79
CA HIS A 139 -5.91 -7.66 7.36
C HIS A 139 -5.05 -8.32 6.28
N GLU A 140 -5.65 -8.84 5.21
CA GLU A 140 -4.90 -9.49 4.13
C GLU A 140 -4.00 -8.51 3.36
N ILE A 141 -4.44 -7.27 3.15
CA ILE A 141 -3.60 -6.22 2.56
C ILE A 141 -2.40 -5.92 3.47
N LEU A 142 -2.62 -5.70 4.76
CA LEU A 142 -1.53 -5.36 5.70
C LEU A 142 -0.54 -6.51 5.86
N LYS A 143 -1.02 -7.76 5.90
CA LYS A 143 -0.19 -8.96 5.88
C LYS A 143 0.70 -9.00 4.64
N MET A 144 0.13 -8.73 3.47
CA MET A 144 0.90 -8.64 2.22
C MET A 144 1.95 -7.53 2.28
N TYR A 145 1.61 -6.34 2.78
CA TYR A 145 2.56 -5.23 2.94
C TYR A 145 3.74 -5.63 3.83
N MET A 146 3.49 -6.23 5.00
CA MET A 146 4.55 -6.67 5.90
C MET A 146 5.47 -7.73 5.27
N LYS A 147 4.92 -8.59 4.41
CA LYS A 147 5.68 -9.63 3.72
C LYS A 147 6.49 -9.11 2.52
N GLN A 148 5.92 -8.19 1.73
CA GLN A 148 6.49 -7.79 0.44
C GLN A 148 7.27 -6.47 0.48
N VAL A 149 7.00 -5.59 1.45
CA VAL A 149 7.73 -4.34 1.62
C VAL A 149 9.03 -4.62 2.39
N PRO A 150 10.20 -4.44 1.78
CA PRO A 150 11.46 -4.77 2.44
C PRO A 150 11.80 -3.78 3.56
N SER A 151 11.37 -2.52 3.43
CA SER A 151 11.65 -1.47 4.41
C SER A 151 10.73 -0.28 4.17
N LEU A 152 9.90 -0.01 5.18
CA LEU A 152 8.97 1.11 5.25
C LEU A 152 9.65 2.33 5.87
N LYS A 153 9.42 3.52 5.30
CA LYS A 153 9.91 4.79 5.84
C LYS A 153 8.86 5.50 6.70
N ALA A 154 7.60 5.46 6.27
CA ALA A 154 6.51 6.15 6.94
C ALA A 154 5.28 5.26 7.15
N LEU A 155 4.71 5.32 8.35
CA LEU A 155 3.48 4.65 8.73
C LEU A 155 2.48 5.70 9.20
N LYS A 156 1.34 5.77 8.53
CA LYS A 156 0.19 6.58 8.94
C LYS A 156 -0.92 5.65 9.40
N TYR A 157 -1.23 5.72 10.68
CA TYR A 157 -2.32 4.96 11.28
C TYR A 157 -3.14 5.93 12.13
N LEU A 158 -4.09 6.62 11.52
CA LEU A 158 -5.09 7.37 12.27
C LEU A 158 -6.29 6.45 12.45
N SER A 159 -6.77 6.35 13.67
CA SER A 159 -7.94 5.52 13.92
C SER A 159 -9.10 5.96 13.04
N THR A 160 -9.67 4.98 12.35
CA THR A 160 -11.00 5.13 11.79
C THR A 160 -11.94 4.49 12.80
N LYS A 161 -13.13 5.07 12.99
CA LYS A 161 -14.14 4.61 13.97
C LYS A 161 -14.49 3.10 13.88
N ASN A 162 -14.03 2.44 12.81
CA ASN A 162 -14.37 1.09 12.42
C ASN A 162 -13.16 0.14 12.38
N ILE A 163 -11.96 0.53 12.81
CA ILE A 163 -10.80 -0.37 12.88
C ILE A 163 -10.06 -0.16 14.21
N SER A 164 -10.49 -0.87 15.24
CA SER A 164 -9.69 -1.03 16.45
C SER A 164 -8.78 -2.26 16.32
N ASN A 165 -7.54 -2.13 16.81
CA ASN A 165 -6.64 -3.24 17.16
C ASN A 165 -5.95 -4.00 16.02
N ILE A 166 -5.69 -3.39 14.86
CA ILE A 166 -4.76 -4.05 13.92
C ILE A 166 -3.34 -3.89 14.43
N THR A 167 -2.76 -5.02 14.79
CA THR A 167 -1.44 -5.09 15.39
C THR A 167 -0.47 -5.63 14.35
N LEU A 168 0.09 -4.71 13.55
CA LEU A 168 1.01 -5.01 12.43
C LEU A 168 2.21 -5.86 12.86
N THR A 169 2.61 -5.72 14.10
CA THR A 169 3.72 -6.40 14.76
C THR A 169 3.50 -7.90 14.97
N TYR A 170 2.28 -8.42 14.82
CA TYR A 170 2.02 -9.87 14.86
C TYR A 170 2.34 -10.58 13.54
N PHE A 171 2.58 -9.85 12.45
CA PHE A 171 3.03 -10.47 11.22
C PHE A 171 4.52 -10.85 11.36
N PRO A 172 4.93 -12.12 11.12
CA PRO A 172 6.32 -12.56 11.30
C PRO A 172 7.33 -11.70 10.54
N GLU A 173 6.98 -11.26 9.34
CA GLU A 173 7.82 -10.45 8.45
C GLU A 173 7.82 -8.95 8.80
N SER A 174 7.00 -8.52 9.77
CA SER A 174 6.87 -7.10 10.13
C SER A 174 8.16 -6.48 10.66
N ILE A 175 9.02 -7.26 11.32
CA ILE A 175 10.28 -6.76 11.89
C ILE A 175 11.15 -6.15 10.80
N GLY A 176 11.43 -6.89 9.72
CA GLY A 176 12.26 -6.38 8.61
C GLY A 176 11.64 -5.16 7.95
N CYS A 177 10.32 -5.18 7.72
CA CYS A 177 9.58 -4.09 7.12
C CYS A 177 9.64 -2.80 7.96
N LEU A 178 9.50 -2.91 9.29
CA LEU A 178 9.34 -1.77 10.20
C LEU A 178 10.64 -1.26 10.84
N THR A 179 11.75 -2.02 10.80
CA THR A 179 13.01 -1.66 11.47
C THR A 179 13.53 -0.24 11.11
N ASN A 180 13.35 0.18 9.86
CA ASN A 180 13.83 1.48 9.35
C ASN A 180 12.75 2.56 9.32
N LEU A 181 11.63 2.35 10.02
CA LEU A 181 10.55 3.33 10.11
C LEU A 181 11.09 4.62 10.76
N SER A 182 10.94 5.74 10.06
CA SER A 182 11.43 7.06 10.49
C SER A 182 10.32 8.08 10.73
N VAL A 183 9.15 7.86 10.13
CA VAL A 183 7.98 8.72 10.29
C VAL A 183 6.81 7.87 10.76
N LEU A 184 6.25 8.22 11.92
CA LEU A 184 5.04 7.63 12.44
C LEU A 184 4.01 8.74 12.56
N SER A 185 2.79 8.55 12.07
CA SER A 185 1.69 9.48 12.30
C SER A 185 0.50 8.69 12.78
N CYS A 186 0.12 8.91 14.05
CA CYS A 186 -0.86 8.07 14.73
C CYS A 186 -2.00 8.86 15.38
N GLY A 187 -3.19 8.25 15.41
CA GLY A 187 -4.32 8.75 16.19
C GLY A 187 -4.11 8.54 17.70
N SER A 188 -4.64 9.46 18.51
CA SER A 188 -4.53 9.41 19.98
C SER A 188 -5.37 8.28 20.62
N ASP A 189 -6.28 7.70 19.86
CA ASP A 189 -7.20 6.64 20.26
C ASP A 189 -6.71 5.24 19.89
N ILE A 190 -5.49 5.12 19.35
CA ILE A 190 -4.82 3.83 19.17
C ILE A 190 -4.40 3.26 20.53
N HIS A 191 -4.63 1.96 20.72
CA HIS A 191 -4.31 1.27 21.96
C HIS A 191 -2.81 1.33 22.28
N SER A 192 -2.45 1.57 23.54
CA SER A 192 -1.06 1.71 24.01
C SER A 192 -0.16 0.53 23.64
N GLU A 193 -0.72 -0.68 23.63
CA GLU A 193 -0.04 -1.92 23.22
C GLU A 193 0.58 -1.82 21.82
N PHE A 194 -0.07 -1.14 20.87
CA PHE A 194 0.48 -0.94 19.54
C PHE A 194 1.81 -0.17 19.60
N PHE A 195 1.85 0.91 20.38
CA PHE A 195 3.06 1.72 20.53
C PHE A 195 4.16 0.96 21.29
N TYR A 196 3.77 0.18 22.30
CA TYR A 196 4.71 -0.68 23.02
C TYR A 196 5.38 -1.67 22.06
N GLN A 197 4.61 -2.41 21.27
CA GLN A 197 5.16 -3.38 20.31
C GLN A 197 5.98 -2.71 19.20
N LEU A 198 5.51 -1.57 18.69
CA LEU A 198 6.24 -0.81 17.69
C LEU A 198 7.60 -0.31 18.22
N SER A 199 7.66 0.09 19.50
CA SER A 199 8.93 0.51 20.15
C SER A 199 9.96 -0.60 20.25
N GLN A 200 9.54 -1.87 20.25
CA GLN A 200 10.46 -3.02 20.29
C GLN A 200 11.13 -3.29 18.93
N ILE A 201 10.58 -2.74 17.85
CA ILE A 201 11.02 -2.99 16.46
C ILE A 201 11.65 -1.73 15.84
N CYS A 202 11.01 -0.58 16.03
CA CYS A 202 11.36 0.68 15.38
C CYS A 202 12.33 1.49 16.24
N CYS A 203 13.61 1.52 15.86
CA CYS A 203 14.64 2.24 16.61
C CYS A 203 14.95 3.65 16.06
N ASN A 204 14.34 4.04 14.92
CA ASN A 204 14.78 5.20 14.13
C ASN A 204 13.68 6.24 13.87
N ILE A 205 12.61 6.27 14.68
CA ILE A 205 11.53 7.25 14.53
C ILE A 205 12.07 8.65 14.84
N ARG A 206 11.99 9.56 13.86
CA ARG A 206 12.47 10.94 13.94
C ARG A 206 11.35 11.97 13.86
N SER A 207 10.18 11.57 13.37
CA SER A 207 9.01 12.42 13.21
C SER A 207 7.76 11.68 13.68
N LEU A 208 6.94 12.38 14.47
CA LEU A 208 5.69 11.93 15.10
C LEU A 208 4.51 12.77 14.60
#